data_AF-A0A350JF89-F1
#
_entry.id   AF-A0A350JF89-F1
#
_cell.length_a   1.000
_cell.length_b   1.000
_cell.length_c   1.000
_cell.angle_alpha   90.00
_cell.angle_beta   90.00
_cell.angle_gamma   90.00
#
_symmetry.space_group_name_H-M   'P 1'
#
loop_
_entity.id
_entity.type
_entity.pdbx_description
1 polymer ?
#
loop_
_entity_poly.entity_id
_entity_poly.type
_entity_poly.pdbx_seq_one_letter_code
_entity_poly.pdbx_strand_id
1 'polypeptide(L)'
;MKKIYLLTITAVASLTLHAQEPQTYKGAYGTGVAEYTYTENDKLQRLISGMFSYSDTLTVAGRGECAVKMTGIYKDDKKNASWVAGIKGMDNESNETVTGPFKDGKKSGLWTHRITVGETDIKVVSASFYKNKFRNKFSYTYEPVEPVGVYKKLTVTGSFDDKSKLDGEWKMVYTDMNDVEFEDLMRYQHGVLAFRVKRELASGAEITRFDEEAKVTAFFAGLQYPDSNAVVGEIKYGVVEKMTSHEIIVPLMKAWNDSRTVNVGNQYASSIPTMMIPRGEFGNANYLNCEREIVLWMDTPKGHKEWLQEQRILEDYKRKIKAADKALEAKDFEEALKQYRMASKVKKEEAYPQSQIPKVEKMLKDRDTKNRLLESVANKADVLETEQKKLTSNEAFQKKQKHLFEAYDIAYKAQYKNIRGDHSRVRSNLSNNLIEPITILELELYESDLTEILLLQNKTSELVGTDTKELEKELKKMESAKQIAARLKK
;
A
#
# COMPACT_ATOMS: atom_id res chain seq x y z
N MET A 1 71.23 -16.29 -48.11
CA MET A 1 70.14 -16.28 -49.12
C MET A 1 68.82 -16.03 -48.42
N LYS A 2 67.91 -15.35 -49.11
CA LYS A 2 66.90 -14.42 -48.59
C LYS A 2 65.73 -15.07 -47.83
N LYS A 3 65.33 -14.41 -46.73
CA LYS A 3 64.06 -14.59 -46.01
C LYS A 3 62.91 -14.26 -46.97
N ILE A 4 61.99 -15.20 -47.18
CA ILE A 4 60.78 -14.98 -48.00
C ILE A 4 59.66 -14.51 -47.08
N TYR A 5 59.05 -13.42 -47.51
CA TYR A 5 58.02 -12.66 -46.83
C TYR A 5 56.64 -13.32 -46.91
N LEU A 6 55.91 -13.10 -45.82
CA LEU A 6 54.48 -13.26 -45.61
C LEU A 6 53.66 -12.61 -46.74
N LEU A 7 52.66 -13.31 -47.28
CA LEU A 7 51.53 -12.69 -47.95
C LEU A 7 50.24 -13.17 -47.25
N THR A 8 49.73 -12.33 -46.37
CA THR A 8 48.42 -12.46 -45.74
C THR A 8 47.34 -12.18 -46.77
N ILE A 9 46.58 -13.20 -47.15
CA ILE A 9 45.32 -13.02 -47.88
C ILE A 9 44.19 -13.01 -46.84
N THR A 10 43.74 -11.81 -46.50
CA THR A 10 42.53 -11.57 -45.72
C THR A 10 41.33 -11.83 -46.62
N ALA A 11 40.78 -13.04 -46.59
CA ALA A 11 39.49 -13.32 -47.20
C ALA A 11 38.40 -12.72 -46.31
N VAL A 12 37.94 -11.51 -46.67
CA VAL A 12 36.71 -10.93 -46.11
C VAL A 12 35.55 -11.74 -46.69
N ALA A 13 35.11 -12.77 -45.95
CA ALA A 13 33.86 -13.44 -46.24
C ALA A 13 32.72 -12.44 -45.98
N SER A 14 32.21 -11.85 -47.06
CA SER A 14 30.95 -11.12 -47.02
C SER A 14 29.86 -12.15 -46.69
N LEU A 15 29.42 -12.19 -45.44
CA LEU A 15 28.19 -12.88 -45.04
C LEU A 15 27.01 -12.10 -45.63
N THR A 16 26.74 -12.32 -46.91
CA THR A 16 25.42 -12.05 -47.48
C THR A 16 24.46 -13.05 -46.86
N LEU A 17 23.70 -12.60 -45.84
CA LEU A 17 22.46 -13.27 -45.45
C LEU A 17 21.57 -13.32 -46.69
N HIS A 18 21.60 -14.43 -47.42
CA HIS A 18 20.63 -14.71 -48.46
C HIS A 18 19.31 -14.98 -47.73
N ALA A 19 18.41 -14.00 -47.70
CA ALA A 19 17.03 -14.27 -47.33
C ALA A 19 16.51 -15.32 -48.32
N GLN A 20 16.10 -16.48 -47.82
CA GLN A 20 15.54 -17.54 -48.64
C GLN A 20 14.34 -17.00 -49.43
N GLU A 21 14.25 -17.33 -50.71
CA GLU A 21 13.10 -16.93 -51.52
C GLU A 21 11.80 -17.49 -50.92
N PRO A 22 10.73 -16.68 -50.82
CA PRO A 22 9.45 -17.15 -50.33
C PRO A 22 8.94 -18.34 -51.15
N GLN A 23 8.57 -19.43 -50.46
CA GLN A 23 7.95 -20.60 -51.06
C GLN A 23 6.43 -20.53 -50.92
N THR A 24 5.69 -21.11 -51.87
CA THR A 24 4.23 -21.20 -51.82
C THR A 24 3.78 -22.61 -51.48
N TYR A 25 2.92 -22.73 -50.47
CA TYR A 25 2.18 -23.94 -50.18
C TYR A 25 0.77 -23.84 -50.75
N LYS A 26 0.28 -24.91 -51.38
CA LYS A 26 -1.13 -25.09 -51.73
C LYS A 26 -1.53 -26.54 -51.49
N GLY A 27 -2.50 -26.78 -50.62
CA GLY A 27 -2.89 -28.14 -50.27
C GLY A 27 -3.88 -28.23 -49.13
N ALA A 28 -4.14 -29.47 -48.72
CA ALA A 28 -5.07 -29.78 -47.64
C ALA A 28 -4.67 -29.11 -46.32
N TYR A 29 -5.61 -28.42 -45.68
CA TYR A 29 -5.40 -27.73 -44.42
C TYR A 29 -6.64 -27.90 -43.55
N GLY A 30 -6.57 -28.75 -42.52
CA GLY A 30 -7.76 -29.12 -41.76
C GLY A 30 -8.78 -29.84 -42.65
N THR A 31 -10.02 -29.36 -42.67
CA THR A 31 -11.12 -29.88 -43.51
C THR A 31 -11.12 -29.32 -44.93
N GLY A 32 -10.46 -28.18 -45.14
CA GLY A 32 -10.43 -27.47 -46.42
C GLY A 32 -9.07 -27.46 -47.10
N VAL A 33 -8.86 -26.44 -47.93
CA VAL A 33 -7.63 -26.21 -48.71
C VAL A 33 -7.09 -24.82 -48.36
N ALA A 34 -5.79 -24.74 -48.07
CA ALA A 34 -5.10 -23.47 -47.86
C ALA A 34 -4.04 -23.21 -48.93
N GLU A 35 -3.81 -21.93 -49.19
CA GLU A 35 -2.73 -21.42 -50.03
C GLU A 35 -2.03 -20.28 -49.29
N TYR A 36 -0.70 -20.38 -49.10
CA TYR A 36 0.06 -19.35 -48.40
C TYR A 36 1.55 -19.34 -48.76
N THR A 37 2.19 -18.19 -48.55
CA THR A 37 3.64 -18.01 -48.70
C THR A 37 4.37 -18.17 -47.37
N TYR A 38 5.53 -18.84 -47.38
CA TYR A 38 6.37 -19.03 -46.20
C TYR A 38 7.86 -18.94 -46.54
N THR A 39 8.68 -18.63 -45.54
CA THR A 39 10.14 -18.77 -45.57
C THR A 39 10.55 -19.80 -44.52
N GLU A 40 11.66 -20.51 -44.71
CA GLU A 40 12.24 -21.36 -43.66
C GLU A 40 13.37 -20.60 -42.96
N ASN A 41 13.33 -20.58 -41.62
CA ASN A 41 14.41 -19.96 -40.84
C ASN A 41 15.61 -20.92 -40.69
N ASP A 42 16.70 -20.44 -40.09
CA ASP A 42 17.92 -21.25 -39.82
C ASP A 42 17.69 -22.52 -38.99
N LYS A 43 16.49 -22.66 -38.40
CA LYS A 43 16.04 -23.84 -37.63
C LYS A 43 15.09 -24.73 -38.41
N LEU A 44 14.97 -24.54 -39.73
CA LEU A 44 14.05 -25.25 -40.63
C LEU A 44 12.57 -25.09 -40.25
N GLN A 45 12.22 -24.02 -39.54
CA GLN A 45 10.83 -23.72 -39.20
C GLN A 45 10.23 -22.87 -40.32
N ARG A 46 9.07 -23.30 -40.82
CA ARG A 46 8.28 -22.53 -41.79
C ARG A 46 7.60 -21.36 -41.09
N LEU A 47 7.97 -20.15 -41.51
CA LEU A 47 7.41 -18.89 -41.08
C LEU A 47 6.51 -18.34 -42.19
N ILE A 48 5.21 -18.33 -41.95
CA ILE A 48 4.23 -17.82 -42.91
C ILE A 48 4.35 -16.29 -42.95
N SER A 49 4.56 -15.75 -44.15
CA SER A 49 4.68 -14.31 -44.37
C SER A 49 4.19 -13.99 -45.78
N GLY A 50 3.21 -13.10 -45.89
CA GLY A 50 2.50 -12.78 -47.13
C GLY A 50 1.05 -13.22 -47.13
N MET A 51 0.49 -13.44 -48.32
CA MET A 51 -0.94 -13.72 -48.48
C MET A 51 -1.28 -15.13 -47.98
N PHE A 52 -2.41 -15.24 -47.31
CA PHE A 52 -3.03 -16.50 -46.94
C PHE A 52 -4.46 -16.54 -47.50
N SER A 53 -4.82 -17.69 -48.05
CA SER A 53 -6.15 -18.02 -48.50
C SER A 53 -6.55 -19.39 -47.97
N TYR A 54 -7.81 -19.53 -47.59
CA TYR A 54 -8.43 -20.77 -47.17
C TYR A 54 -9.79 -20.91 -47.83
N SER A 55 -10.14 -22.12 -48.23
CA SER A 55 -11.46 -22.45 -48.79
C SER A 55 -11.92 -23.81 -48.28
N ASP A 56 -13.21 -23.90 -47.99
CA ASP A 56 -13.85 -25.10 -47.43
C ASP A 56 -15.34 -25.10 -47.75
N THR A 57 -16.03 -26.19 -47.43
CA THR A 57 -17.50 -26.29 -47.48
C THR A 57 -18.02 -26.80 -46.15
N LEU A 58 -19.08 -26.19 -45.63
CA LEU A 58 -19.72 -26.63 -44.39
C LEU A 58 -21.23 -26.52 -44.48
N THR A 59 -21.94 -27.30 -43.66
CA THR A 59 -23.40 -27.21 -43.54
C THR A 59 -23.77 -26.27 -42.41
N VAL A 60 -24.51 -25.22 -42.74
CA VAL A 60 -25.05 -24.21 -41.82
C VAL A 60 -26.53 -24.50 -41.62
N ALA A 61 -26.97 -24.62 -40.37
CA ALA A 61 -28.39 -24.81 -40.08
C ALA A 61 -29.21 -23.65 -40.69
N GLY A 62 -30.41 -23.92 -41.23
CA GLY A 62 -31.24 -22.91 -41.90
C GLY A 62 -30.69 -22.28 -43.19
N ARG A 63 -29.43 -22.55 -43.60
CA ARG A 63 -28.81 -22.07 -44.84
C ARG A 63 -28.28 -23.20 -45.74
N GLY A 64 -28.30 -24.44 -45.26
CA GLY A 64 -27.84 -25.61 -46.01
C GLY A 64 -26.33 -25.63 -46.20
N GLU A 65 -25.88 -26.21 -47.31
CA GLU A 65 -24.47 -26.24 -47.67
C GLU A 65 -23.97 -24.85 -48.07
N CYS A 66 -22.82 -24.45 -47.53
CA CYS A 66 -22.24 -23.13 -47.71
C CYS A 66 -20.75 -23.23 -48.05
N ALA A 67 -20.31 -22.39 -48.99
CA ALA A 67 -18.91 -22.19 -49.31
C ALA A 67 -18.25 -21.24 -48.31
N VAL A 68 -17.11 -21.65 -47.75
CA VAL A 68 -16.29 -20.85 -46.85
C VAL A 68 -15.09 -20.31 -47.62
N LYS A 69 -14.81 -19.02 -47.47
CA LYS A 69 -13.59 -18.40 -47.98
C LYS A 69 -13.00 -17.47 -46.94
N MET A 70 -11.72 -17.63 -46.65
CA MET A 70 -11.00 -16.73 -45.76
C MET A 70 -9.71 -16.26 -46.43
N THR A 71 -9.44 -14.97 -46.37
CA THR A 71 -8.22 -14.37 -46.88
C THR A 71 -7.64 -13.38 -45.89
N GLY A 72 -6.32 -13.23 -45.90
CA GLY A 72 -5.64 -12.26 -45.07
C GLY A 72 -4.15 -12.26 -45.29
N ILE A 73 -3.46 -11.48 -44.47
CA ILE A 73 -2.00 -11.34 -44.53
C ILE A 73 -1.40 -11.88 -43.25
N TYR A 74 -0.37 -12.70 -43.39
CA TYR A 74 0.56 -13.04 -42.32
C TYR A 74 1.82 -12.19 -42.44
N LYS A 75 2.40 -11.87 -41.29
CA LYS A 75 3.75 -11.35 -41.17
C LYS A 75 4.42 -12.10 -40.03
N ASP A 76 5.47 -12.84 -40.34
CA ASP A 76 6.25 -13.60 -39.36
C ASP A 76 5.37 -14.50 -38.48
N ASP A 77 4.54 -15.34 -39.11
CA ASP A 77 3.56 -16.24 -38.48
C ASP A 77 2.43 -15.57 -37.70
N LYS A 78 2.35 -14.23 -37.72
CA LYS A 78 1.29 -13.47 -37.06
C LYS A 78 0.33 -12.89 -38.07
N LYS A 79 -0.97 -12.98 -37.79
CA LYS A 79 -1.99 -12.27 -38.57
C LYS A 79 -1.70 -10.78 -38.55
N ASN A 80 -1.77 -10.14 -39.71
CA ASN A 80 -1.46 -8.73 -39.89
C ASN A 80 -2.36 -8.12 -40.98
N ALA A 81 -2.50 -6.80 -40.97
CA ALA A 81 -3.33 -6.05 -41.91
C ALA A 81 -4.77 -6.62 -42.01
N SER A 82 -5.46 -6.40 -43.14
CA SER A 82 -6.86 -6.77 -43.32
C SER A 82 -7.04 -8.28 -43.45
N TRP A 83 -8.09 -8.77 -42.80
CA TRP A 83 -8.59 -10.13 -42.91
C TRP A 83 -10.06 -10.11 -43.26
N VAL A 84 -10.47 -11.04 -44.12
CA VAL A 84 -11.86 -11.22 -44.56
C VAL A 84 -12.18 -12.71 -44.45
N ALA A 85 -13.27 -13.04 -43.79
CA ALA A 85 -13.88 -14.36 -43.81
C ALA A 85 -15.30 -14.23 -44.35
N GLY A 86 -15.67 -15.13 -45.25
CA GLY A 86 -16.96 -15.17 -45.91
C GLY A 86 -17.56 -16.57 -45.88
N ILE A 87 -18.87 -16.64 -45.65
CA ILE A 87 -19.67 -17.85 -45.74
C ILE A 87 -20.84 -17.55 -46.67
N LYS A 88 -20.86 -18.19 -47.85
CA LYS A 88 -21.87 -17.96 -48.87
C LYS A 88 -22.71 -19.22 -49.06
N GLY A 89 -24.04 -19.08 -49.01
CA GLY A 89 -24.95 -20.19 -49.35
C GLY A 89 -24.75 -20.62 -50.80
N MET A 90 -24.83 -21.92 -51.07
CA MET A 90 -24.70 -22.44 -52.44
C MET A 90 -25.86 -21.98 -53.35
N ASP A 91 -27.01 -21.67 -52.75
CA ASP A 91 -28.16 -21.01 -53.38
C ASP A 91 -27.89 -19.55 -53.79
N ASN A 92 -26.78 -18.96 -53.32
CA ASN A 92 -26.44 -17.53 -53.41
C ASN A 92 -27.45 -16.59 -52.75
N GLU A 93 -28.41 -17.11 -51.96
CA GLU A 93 -29.41 -16.31 -51.28
C GLU A 93 -28.89 -15.76 -49.96
N SER A 94 -27.86 -16.37 -49.37
CA SER A 94 -27.30 -15.94 -48.09
C SER A 94 -25.81 -15.65 -48.16
N ASN A 95 -25.38 -14.54 -47.55
CA ASN A 95 -23.99 -14.15 -47.47
C ASN A 95 -23.64 -13.65 -46.07
N GLU A 96 -22.60 -14.20 -45.47
CA GLU A 96 -22.07 -13.77 -44.19
C GLU A 96 -20.62 -13.36 -44.37
N THR A 97 -20.24 -12.20 -43.84
CA THR A 97 -18.89 -11.64 -43.95
C THR A 97 -18.41 -11.09 -42.62
N VAL A 98 -17.17 -11.42 -42.27
CA VAL A 98 -16.45 -10.88 -41.11
C VAL A 98 -15.16 -10.26 -41.61
N THR A 99 -14.99 -8.96 -41.38
CA THR A 99 -13.84 -8.21 -41.90
C THR A 99 -13.22 -7.36 -40.81
N GLY A 100 -11.89 -7.33 -40.74
CA GLY A 100 -11.19 -6.35 -39.92
C GLY A 100 -9.67 -6.53 -39.91
N PRO A 101 -8.93 -5.56 -39.34
CA PRO A 101 -7.49 -5.62 -39.29
C PRO A 101 -6.96 -6.44 -38.09
N PHE A 102 -5.87 -7.15 -38.34
CA PHE A 102 -4.94 -7.60 -37.31
C PHE A 102 -3.68 -6.73 -37.30
N LYS A 103 -3.05 -6.63 -36.14
CA LYS A 103 -1.70 -6.13 -35.96
C LYS A 103 -0.97 -7.03 -34.98
N ASP A 104 0.14 -7.61 -35.41
CA ASP A 104 0.97 -8.53 -34.62
C ASP A 104 0.16 -9.68 -33.98
N GLY A 105 -0.77 -10.25 -34.75
CA GLY A 105 -1.63 -11.36 -34.32
C GLY A 105 -2.84 -10.94 -33.49
N LYS A 106 -3.04 -9.64 -33.23
CA LYS A 106 -4.16 -9.15 -32.40
C LYS A 106 -5.12 -8.28 -33.20
N LYS A 107 -6.43 -8.44 -32.98
CA LYS A 107 -7.46 -7.57 -33.53
C LYS A 107 -7.14 -6.12 -33.19
N SER A 108 -7.20 -5.28 -34.21
CA SER A 108 -6.94 -3.85 -34.11
C SER A 108 -7.80 -3.08 -35.12
N GLY A 109 -8.26 -1.90 -34.77
CA GLY A 109 -9.12 -1.10 -35.65
C GLY A 109 -10.56 -1.61 -35.68
N LEU A 110 -11.32 -1.15 -36.68
CA LEU A 110 -12.73 -1.48 -36.87
C LEU A 110 -12.90 -2.89 -37.43
N TRP A 111 -13.75 -3.67 -36.79
CA TRP A 111 -14.20 -4.98 -37.26
C TRP A 111 -15.69 -4.94 -37.54
N THR A 112 -16.10 -5.61 -38.61
CA THR A 112 -17.50 -5.74 -39.00
C THR A 112 -17.89 -7.21 -39.17
N HIS A 113 -19.13 -7.53 -38.80
CA HIS A 113 -19.78 -8.82 -39.07
C HIS A 113 -21.15 -8.54 -39.67
N ARG A 114 -21.34 -8.92 -40.93
CA ARG A 114 -22.59 -8.73 -41.66
C ARG A 114 -23.15 -10.07 -42.12
N ILE A 115 -24.46 -10.26 -41.98
CA ILE A 115 -25.21 -11.35 -42.61
C ILE A 115 -26.34 -10.73 -43.44
N THR A 116 -26.39 -11.12 -44.70
CA THR A 116 -27.35 -10.66 -45.69
C THR A 116 -28.10 -11.89 -46.22
N VAL A 117 -29.42 -11.78 -46.34
CA VAL A 117 -30.28 -12.78 -46.99
C VAL A 117 -31.10 -12.07 -48.07
N GLY A 118 -31.01 -12.55 -49.31
CA GLY A 118 -31.43 -11.80 -50.49
C GLY A 118 -30.71 -10.46 -50.57
N GLU A 119 -31.48 -9.37 -50.59
CA GLU A 119 -30.98 -7.98 -50.57
C GLU A 119 -31.00 -7.36 -49.16
N THR A 120 -31.43 -8.10 -48.13
CA THR A 120 -31.67 -7.55 -46.79
C THR A 120 -30.55 -7.93 -45.81
N ASP A 121 -29.96 -6.93 -45.17
CA ASP A 121 -29.05 -7.12 -44.03
C ASP A 121 -29.86 -7.54 -42.79
N ILE A 122 -29.79 -8.82 -42.43
CA ILE A 122 -30.48 -9.36 -41.24
C ILE A 122 -29.64 -9.21 -39.96
N LYS A 123 -28.33 -9.02 -40.11
CA LYS A 123 -27.41 -8.77 -38.99
C LYS A 123 -26.27 -7.87 -39.44
N VAL A 124 -26.02 -6.79 -38.69
CA VAL A 124 -24.86 -5.91 -38.89
C VAL A 124 -24.25 -5.59 -37.54
N VAL A 125 -22.99 -5.94 -37.36
CA VAL A 125 -22.24 -5.68 -36.14
C VAL A 125 -20.98 -4.92 -36.49
N SER A 126 -20.65 -3.91 -35.70
CA SER A 126 -19.35 -3.25 -35.77
C SER A 126 -18.77 -3.08 -34.37
N ALA A 127 -17.48 -3.38 -34.24
CA ALA A 127 -16.75 -3.28 -32.98
C ALA A 127 -15.32 -2.83 -33.27
N SER A 128 -14.81 -1.88 -32.48
CA SER A 128 -13.43 -1.44 -32.61
C SER A 128 -12.54 -2.12 -31.56
N PHE A 129 -11.32 -2.47 -31.97
CA PHE A 129 -10.36 -3.18 -31.12
C PHE A 129 -9.01 -2.46 -31.05
N TYR A 130 -8.32 -2.63 -29.92
CA TYR A 130 -6.90 -2.39 -29.78
C TYR A 130 -6.26 -3.54 -29.02
N LYS A 131 -5.36 -4.29 -29.67
CA LYS A 131 -4.68 -5.45 -29.08
C LYS A 131 -5.67 -6.46 -28.46
N ASN A 132 -6.69 -6.87 -29.22
CA ASN A 132 -7.78 -7.77 -28.78
C ASN A 132 -8.76 -7.21 -27.74
N LYS A 133 -8.62 -5.95 -27.31
CA LYS A 133 -9.55 -5.34 -26.34
C LYS A 133 -10.52 -4.41 -27.05
N PHE A 134 -11.79 -4.41 -26.63
CA PHE A 134 -12.78 -3.47 -27.12
C PHE A 134 -12.37 -2.03 -26.84
N ARG A 135 -12.66 -1.16 -27.80
CA ARG A 135 -12.37 0.28 -27.79
C ARG A 135 -13.46 1.00 -28.55
N ASN A 136 -13.71 2.27 -28.21
CA ASN A 136 -14.54 3.17 -28.99
C ASN A 136 -15.94 2.57 -29.26
N LYS A 137 -16.55 2.94 -30.39
CA LYS A 137 -17.94 2.59 -30.73
C LYS A 137 -18.14 1.08 -30.93
N PHE A 138 -19.29 0.62 -30.45
CA PHE A 138 -19.87 -0.70 -30.67
C PHE A 138 -21.30 -0.51 -31.22
N SER A 139 -21.65 -1.29 -32.24
CA SER A 139 -23.00 -1.32 -32.81
C SER A 139 -23.37 -2.75 -33.15
N TYR A 140 -24.63 -3.10 -32.92
CA TYR A 140 -25.21 -4.37 -33.31
C TYR A 140 -26.65 -4.14 -33.75
N THR A 141 -27.01 -4.66 -34.90
CA THR A 141 -28.38 -4.69 -35.42
C THR A 141 -28.69 -6.12 -35.83
N TYR A 142 -29.87 -6.59 -35.45
CA TYR A 142 -30.42 -7.89 -35.80
C TYR A 142 -31.91 -7.76 -36.05
N GLU A 143 -32.34 -8.16 -37.25
CA GLU A 143 -33.73 -8.12 -37.71
C GLU A 143 -33.90 -9.17 -38.82
N PRO A 144 -34.01 -10.45 -38.48
CA PRO A 144 -34.21 -11.53 -39.43
C PRO A 144 -35.63 -11.52 -40.00
N VAL A 145 -35.79 -12.10 -41.20
CA VAL A 145 -37.12 -12.34 -41.79
C VAL A 145 -37.92 -13.34 -40.95
N GLU A 146 -37.26 -14.41 -40.49
CA GLU A 146 -37.84 -15.40 -39.57
C GLU A 146 -37.06 -15.38 -38.24
N PRO A 147 -37.63 -14.79 -37.17
CA PRO A 147 -37.00 -14.70 -35.86
C PRO A 147 -36.64 -16.05 -35.25
N VAL A 148 -35.41 -16.19 -34.78
CA VAL A 148 -35.04 -17.27 -33.85
C VAL A 148 -34.19 -16.79 -32.70
N GLY A 149 -34.49 -17.35 -31.54
CA GLY A 149 -33.83 -17.05 -30.28
C GLY A 149 -34.80 -16.33 -29.37
N VAL A 150 -34.31 -15.29 -28.71
CA VAL A 150 -35.06 -14.55 -27.67
C VAL A 150 -35.58 -13.20 -28.14
N TYR A 151 -35.10 -12.70 -29.30
CA TYR A 151 -35.48 -11.39 -29.84
C TYR A 151 -35.92 -11.52 -31.29
N LYS A 152 -37.05 -10.89 -31.65
CA LYS A 152 -37.44 -10.67 -33.05
C LYS A 152 -36.61 -9.57 -33.71
N LYS A 153 -36.27 -8.55 -32.93
CA LYS A 153 -35.42 -7.43 -33.33
C LYS A 153 -34.52 -7.03 -32.17
N LEU A 154 -33.27 -6.70 -32.45
CA LEU A 154 -32.35 -6.17 -31.45
C LEU A 154 -31.41 -5.14 -32.08
N THR A 155 -31.41 -3.93 -31.53
CA THR A 155 -30.42 -2.89 -31.81
C THR A 155 -29.68 -2.54 -30.54
N VAL A 156 -28.35 -2.54 -30.59
CA VAL A 156 -27.47 -2.13 -29.49
C VAL A 156 -26.45 -1.14 -30.01
N THR A 157 -26.33 0.01 -29.35
CA THR A 157 -25.26 0.98 -29.60
C THR A 157 -24.60 1.34 -28.28
N GLY A 158 -23.29 1.49 -28.30
CA GLY A 158 -22.54 1.91 -27.11
C GLY A 158 -21.09 2.20 -27.41
N SER A 159 -20.31 2.46 -26.36
CA SER A 159 -18.87 2.68 -26.48
C SER A 159 -18.06 2.07 -25.34
N PHE A 160 -16.77 1.89 -25.62
CA PHE A 160 -15.76 1.50 -24.65
C PHE A 160 -14.69 2.57 -24.51
N ASP A 161 -14.22 2.78 -23.28
CA ASP A 161 -13.09 3.67 -23.00
C ASP A 161 -11.73 3.07 -23.43
N ASP A 162 -10.67 3.83 -23.19
CA ASP A 162 -9.28 3.46 -23.40
C ASP A 162 -8.76 2.39 -22.42
N LYS A 163 -9.60 1.88 -21.51
CA LYS A 163 -9.33 0.75 -20.61
C LYS A 163 -10.26 -0.44 -20.88
N SER A 164 -11.12 -0.34 -21.89
CA SER A 164 -12.04 -1.38 -22.39
C SER A 164 -13.22 -1.57 -21.45
N LYS A 165 -13.56 -0.51 -20.73
CA LYS A 165 -14.72 -0.44 -19.87
C LYS A 165 -15.89 0.17 -20.63
N LEU A 166 -17.11 -0.24 -20.29
CA LEU A 166 -18.33 0.36 -20.82
C LEU A 166 -18.29 1.86 -20.53
N ASP A 167 -18.56 2.69 -21.53
CA ASP A 167 -18.44 4.13 -21.40
C ASP A 167 -19.45 4.85 -22.28
N GLY A 168 -19.90 6.01 -21.81
CA GLY A 168 -20.93 6.80 -22.46
C GLY A 168 -22.30 6.12 -22.44
N GLU A 169 -23.14 6.53 -23.40
CA GLU A 169 -24.50 6.00 -23.54
C GLU A 169 -24.49 4.63 -24.22
N TRP A 170 -25.13 3.67 -23.56
CA TRP A 170 -25.47 2.35 -24.09
C TRP A 170 -26.98 2.29 -24.25
N LYS A 171 -27.43 2.18 -25.51
CA LYS A 171 -28.85 2.10 -25.86
C LYS A 171 -29.14 0.75 -26.47
N MET A 172 -30.12 0.05 -25.92
CA MET A 172 -30.63 -1.21 -26.44
C MET A 172 -32.12 -1.07 -26.73
N VAL A 173 -32.52 -1.43 -27.94
CA VAL A 173 -33.94 -1.49 -28.33
C VAL A 173 -34.19 -2.88 -28.88
N TYR A 174 -35.18 -3.58 -28.33
CA TYR A 174 -35.48 -4.93 -28.75
C TYR A 174 -36.97 -5.26 -28.70
N THR A 175 -37.38 -6.16 -29.59
CA THR A 175 -38.72 -6.73 -29.64
C THR A 175 -38.63 -8.18 -29.20
N ASP A 176 -39.38 -8.57 -28.17
CA ASP A 176 -39.40 -9.94 -27.69
C ASP A 176 -40.23 -10.87 -28.61
N MET A 177 -40.33 -12.15 -28.24
CA MET A 177 -41.08 -13.13 -29.03
C MET A 177 -42.61 -12.93 -28.99
N ASN A 178 -43.12 -12.09 -28.08
CA ASN A 178 -44.53 -11.77 -27.91
C ASN A 178 -44.91 -10.41 -28.55
N ASP A 179 -44.04 -9.85 -29.40
CA ASP A 179 -44.22 -8.55 -30.06
C ASP A 179 -44.24 -7.35 -29.10
N VAL A 180 -43.65 -7.49 -27.92
CA VAL A 180 -43.48 -6.39 -26.97
C VAL A 180 -42.14 -5.71 -27.20
N GLU A 181 -42.16 -4.40 -27.38
CA GLU A 181 -40.97 -3.58 -27.61
C GLU A 181 -40.45 -2.96 -26.32
N PHE A 182 -39.15 -3.06 -26.10
CA PHE A 182 -38.46 -2.54 -24.93
C PHE A 182 -37.29 -1.64 -25.34
N GLU A 183 -37.02 -0.64 -24.50
CA GLU A 183 -35.79 0.14 -24.53
C GLU A 183 -35.07 0.01 -23.18
N ASP A 184 -33.77 -0.25 -23.22
CA ASP A 184 -32.87 -0.21 -22.07
C ASP A 184 -31.77 0.81 -22.35
N LEU A 185 -31.87 1.96 -21.69
CA LEU A 185 -30.94 3.08 -21.81
C LEU A 185 -30.06 3.13 -20.57
N MET A 186 -28.75 2.94 -20.76
CA MET A 186 -27.74 2.99 -19.70
C MET A 186 -26.72 4.08 -20.01
N ARG A 187 -26.20 4.75 -18.99
CA ARG A 187 -25.01 5.60 -19.12
C ARG A 187 -23.94 5.09 -18.18
N TYR A 188 -22.77 4.82 -18.75
CA TYR A 188 -21.58 4.42 -18.01
C TYR A 188 -20.55 5.54 -18.02
N GLN A 189 -19.82 5.66 -16.91
CA GLN A 189 -18.61 6.49 -16.84
C GLN A 189 -17.46 5.57 -16.42
N HIS A 190 -16.51 5.33 -17.33
CA HIS A 190 -15.35 4.49 -17.09
C HIS A 190 -15.69 3.09 -16.51
N GLY A 191 -16.79 2.48 -16.95
CA GLY A 191 -17.25 1.16 -16.49
C GLY A 191 -18.22 1.18 -15.31
N VAL A 192 -18.41 2.31 -14.64
CA VAL A 192 -19.39 2.44 -13.56
C VAL A 192 -20.74 2.82 -14.17
N LEU A 193 -21.78 2.02 -13.90
CA LEU A 193 -23.15 2.38 -14.28
C LEU A 193 -23.58 3.62 -13.48
N ALA A 194 -23.87 4.70 -14.18
CA ALA A 194 -24.28 5.98 -13.59
C ALA A 194 -25.80 6.17 -13.67
N PHE A 195 -26.41 5.66 -14.72
CA PHE A 195 -27.84 5.78 -14.97
C PHE A 195 -28.35 4.58 -15.75
N ARG A 196 -29.57 4.12 -15.46
CA ARG A 196 -30.30 3.14 -16.26
C ARG A 196 -31.80 3.39 -16.21
N VAL A 197 -32.45 3.36 -17.36
CA VAL A 197 -33.91 3.25 -17.49
C VAL A 197 -34.24 2.16 -18.48
N LYS A 198 -34.98 1.14 -18.02
CA LYS A 198 -35.58 0.10 -18.86
C LYS A 198 -37.08 0.35 -18.90
N ARG A 199 -37.66 0.41 -20.09
CA ARG A 199 -39.08 0.68 -20.30
C ARG A 199 -39.68 -0.15 -21.43
N GLU A 200 -40.97 -0.41 -21.32
CA GLU A 200 -41.77 -0.90 -22.43
C GLU A 200 -42.16 0.30 -23.31
N LEU A 201 -41.94 0.22 -24.63
CA LEU A 201 -42.08 1.36 -25.53
C LEU A 201 -43.54 1.70 -25.84
N ALA A 202 -44.42 0.70 -25.95
CA ALA A 202 -45.82 0.91 -26.30
C ALA A 202 -46.61 1.65 -25.20
N SER A 203 -46.46 1.21 -23.95
CA SER A 203 -47.10 1.84 -22.79
C SER A 203 -46.29 3.00 -22.19
N GLY A 204 -44.98 3.06 -22.45
CA GLY A 204 -44.05 3.96 -21.79
C GLY A 204 -43.76 3.57 -20.33
N ALA A 205 -44.25 2.42 -19.87
CA ALA A 205 -44.09 1.97 -18.49
C ALA A 205 -42.62 1.67 -18.17
N GLU A 206 -42.11 2.27 -17.10
CA GLU A 206 -40.76 2.01 -16.61
C GLU A 206 -40.72 0.71 -15.80
N ILE A 207 -39.84 -0.19 -16.22
CA ILE A 207 -39.63 -1.51 -15.62
C ILE A 207 -38.50 -1.42 -14.60
N THR A 208 -37.48 -0.60 -14.85
CA THR A 208 -36.35 -0.41 -13.95
C THR A 208 -35.81 0.99 -14.11
N ARG A 209 -35.50 1.64 -12.99
CA ARG A 209 -34.82 2.94 -12.94
C ARG A 209 -33.69 2.89 -11.92
N PHE A 210 -32.54 3.41 -12.31
CA PHE A 210 -31.38 3.63 -11.48
C PHE A 210 -30.75 4.96 -11.88
N ASP A 211 -30.46 5.82 -10.90
CA ASP A 211 -29.89 7.14 -11.15
C ASP A 211 -28.96 7.52 -10.01
N GLU A 212 -27.66 7.42 -10.28
CA GLU A 212 -26.56 7.84 -9.42
C GLU A 212 -25.61 8.77 -10.19
N GLU A 213 -26.11 9.42 -11.25
CA GLU A 213 -25.26 10.11 -12.23
C GLU A 213 -24.45 11.23 -11.59
N ALA A 214 -25.08 12.02 -10.72
CA ALA A 214 -24.41 13.06 -9.95
C ALA A 214 -23.29 12.52 -9.06
N LYS A 215 -23.51 11.38 -8.38
CA LYS A 215 -22.52 10.76 -7.49
C LYS A 215 -21.35 10.19 -8.28
N VAL A 216 -21.63 9.48 -9.38
CA VAL A 216 -20.59 8.90 -10.24
C VAL A 216 -19.74 10.00 -10.88
N THR A 217 -20.36 11.08 -11.36
CA THR A 217 -19.64 12.24 -11.89
C THR A 217 -18.79 12.92 -10.82
N ALA A 218 -19.33 13.15 -9.61
CA ALA A 218 -18.57 13.72 -8.51
C ALA A 218 -17.38 12.83 -8.12
N PHE A 219 -17.56 11.51 -8.09
CA PHE A 219 -16.50 10.55 -7.82
C PHE A 219 -15.36 10.67 -8.82
N PHE A 220 -15.63 10.61 -10.13
CA PHE A 220 -14.59 10.69 -11.14
C PHE A 220 -13.95 12.08 -11.23
N ALA A 221 -14.69 13.16 -10.92
CA ALA A 221 -14.14 14.51 -10.82
C ALA A 221 -13.15 14.64 -9.63
N GLY A 222 -13.40 13.94 -8.53
CA GLY A 222 -12.53 13.92 -7.35
C GLY A 222 -11.39 12.88 -7.40
N LEU A 223 -11.37 12.02 -8.42
CA LEU A 223 -10.42 10.91 -8.51
C LEU A 223 -9.05 11.39 -9.01
N GLN A 224 -8.04 11.38 -8.13
CA GLN A 224 -6.70 11.87 -8.48
C GLN A 224 -5.91 10.93 -9.41
N TYR A 225 -6.01 9.61 -9.19
CA TYR A 225 -5.33 8.59 -10.00
C TYR A 225 -6.26 7.40 -10.26
N PRO A 226 -6.04 6.62 -11.33
CA PRO A 226 -6.91 5.50 -11.70
C PRO A 226 -7.16 4.44 -10.61
N ASP A 227 -6.21 4.26 -9.70
CA ASP A 227 -6.21 3.31 -8.57
C ASP A 227 -6.25 4.03 -7.20
N SER A 228 -6.71 5.28 -7.20
CA SER A 228 -6.85 6.10 -5.99
C SER A 228 -8.28 6.06 -5.45
N ASN A 229 -8.53 6.94 -4.49
CA ASN A 229 -9.82 7.22 -3.91
C ASN A 229 -10.34 8.59 -4.38
N ALA A 230 -11.63 8.81 -4.17
CA ALA A 230 -12.24 10.13 -4.21
C ALA A 230 -13.12 10.32 -2.98
N VAL A 231 -13.25 11.56 -2.52
CA VAL A 231 -14.18 11.92 -1.45
C VAL A 231 -15.42 12.55 -2.09
N VAL A 232 -16.59 11.96 -1.84
CA VAL A 232 -17.88 12.47 -2.30
C VAL A 232 -18.72 12.77 -1.06
N GLY A 233 -19.02 14.05 -0.82
CA GLY A 233 -19.54 14.50 0.47
C GLY A 233 -18.47 14.33 1.55
N GLU A 234 -18.77 13.52 2.57
CA GLU A 234 -17.84 13.20 3.68
C GLU A 234 -17.28 11.77 3.58
N ILE A 235 -17.68 11.01 2.56
CA ILE A 235 -17.35 9.59 2.45
C ILE A 235 -16.24 9.38 1.42
N LYS A 236 -15.23 8.62 1.82
CA LYS A 236 -14.10 8.23 0.98
C LYS A 236 -14.44 6.93 0.24
N TYR A 237 -14.47 6.99 -1.09
CA TYR A 237 -14.77 5.88 -1.96
C TYR A 237 -13.55 5.47 -2.80
N GLY A 238 -13.57 4.25 -3.31
CA GLY A 238 -12.70 3.81 -4.40
C GLY A 238 -13.50 3.02 -5.43
N VAL A 239 -12.79 2.38 -6.35
CA VAL A 239 -13.41 1.62 -7.44
C VAL A 239 -12.84 0.20 -7.50
N VAL A 240 -13.70 -0.78 -7.74
CA VAL A 240 -13.32 -2.18 -7.94
C VAL A 240 -13.79 -2.68 -9.30
N GLU A 241 -13.06 -3.64 -9.85
CA GLU A 241 -13.34 -4.23 -11.16
C GLU A 241 -14.46 -5.27 -11.07
N LYS A 242 -15.35 -5.28 -12.06
CA LYS A 242 -16.49 -6.21 -12.11
C LYS A 242 -16.65 -6.83 -13.50
N MET A 243 -17.03 -8.10 -13.51
CA MET A 243 -17.51 -8.74 -14.73
C MET A 243 -18.96 -8.35 -14.99
N THR A 244 -19.25 -7.89 -16.21
CA THR A 244 -20.65 -7.65 -16.59
C THR A 244 -21.45 -8.94 -16.54
N SER A 245 -22.68 -8.82 -16.06
CA SER A 245 -23.68 -9.89 -16.03
C SER A 245 -24.91 -9.54 -16.88
N HIS A 246 -24.82 -8.48 -17.69
CA HIS A 246 -25.94 -8.00 -18.49
C HIS A 246 -26.32 -9.01 -19.58
N GLU A 247 -27.61 -9.37 -19.63
CA GLU A 247 -28.17 -10.45 -20.45
C GLU A 247 -27.90 -10.31 -21.96
N ILE A 248 -27.91 -9.07 -22.49
CA ILE A 248 -27.56 -8.77 -23.88
C ILE A 248 -26.04 -8.60 -24.10
N ILE A 249 -25.32 -7.89 -23.22
CA ILE A 249 -23.90 -7.56 -23.44
C ILE A 249 -23.02 -8.81 -23.40
N VAL A 250 -23.25 -9.71 -22.45
CA VAL A 250 -22.46 -10.95 -22.28
C VAL A 250 -22.39 -11.79 -23.57
N PRO A 251 -23.52 -12.21 -24.19
CA PRO A 251 -23.47 -13.00 -25.42
C PRO A 251 -22.86 -12.23 -26.60
N LEU A 252 -23.09 -10.91 -26.70
CA LEU A 252 -22.48 -10.08 -27.74
C LEU A 252 -20.96 -10.01 -27.63
N MET A 253 -20.43 -9.80 -26.42
CA MET A 253 -18.99 -9.79 -26.19
C MET A 253 -18.37 -11.16 -26.41
N LYS A 254 -19.05 -12.22 -25.97
CA LYS A 254 -18.62 -13.61 -26.17
C LYS A 254 -18.44 -13.92 -27.65
N ALA A 255 -19.36 -13.49 -28.51
CA ALA A 255 -19.26 -13.72 -29.96
C ALA A 255 -17.94 -13.20 -30.56
N TRP A 256 -17.42 -12.07 -30.08
CA TRP A 256 -16.17 -11.48 -30.57
C TRP A 256 -14.88 -12.08 -29.98
N ASN A 257 -14.96 -12.77 -28.85
CA ASN A 257 -13.79 -13.15 -28.04
C ASN A 257 -13.65 -14.65 -27.77
N ASP A 258 -14.68 -15.46 -28.00
CA ASP A 258 -14.59 -16.92 -27.90
C ASP A 258 -14.13 -17.52 -29.24
N SER A 259 -12.90 -18.05 -29.24
CA SER A 259 -12.22 -18.64 -30.41
C SER A 259 -12.58 -20.10 -30.66
N ARG A 260 -13.37 -20.73 -29.77
CA ARG A 260 -13.84 -22.11 -29.94
C ARG A 260 -14.97 -22.14 -30.97
N THR A 261 -15.16 -23.29 -31.63
CA THR A 261 -16.40 -23.60 -32.34
C THR A 261 -17.52 -23.64 -31.31
N VAL A 262 -18.16 -22.50 -31.06
CA VAL A 262 -19.36 -22.45 -30.23
C VAL A 262 -20.52 -22.75 -31.17
N ASN A 263 -21.14 -23.92 -31.02
CA ASN A 263 -22.53 -24.11 -31.44
C ASN A 263 -23.38 -23.18 -30.58
N VAL A 264 -23.48 -21.92 -31.00
CA VAL A 264 -24.44 -20.97 -30.43
C VAL A 264 -25.79 -21.36 -30.99
N GLY A 265 -26.64 -21.95 -30.15
CA GLY A 265 -28.00 -22.37 -30.50
C GLY A 265 -28.92 -21.21 -30.93
N ASN A 266 -28.60 -20.55 -32.03
CA ASN A 266 -29.54 -19.93 -32.93
C ASN A 266 -29.78 -20.91 -34.10
N GLN A 267 -30.90 -20.79 -34.81
CA GLN A 267 -31.28 -21.70 -35.91
C GLN A 267 -30.22 -21.83 -37.02
N TYR A 268 -29.22 -20.97 -37.02
CA TYR A 268 -28.24 -20.88 -38.09
C TYR A 268 -26.95 -21.64 -37.81
N ALA A 269 -26.74 -22.20 -36.61
CA ALA A 269 -25.44 -22.81 -36.24
C ALA A 269 -24.23 -21.90 -36.59
N SER A 270 -24.43 -20.57 -36.57
CA SER A 270 -23.43 -19.61 -37.01
C SER A 270 -22.35 -19.42 -35.94
N SER A 271 -21.39 -20.32 -35.90
CA SER A 271 -20.02 -19.89 -35.69
C SER A 271 -19.63 -19.09 -36.98
N ILE A 272 -18.93 -17.94 -36.99
CA ILE A 272 -17.62 -17.70 -36.39
C ILE A 272 -17.21 -16.20 -36.58
N PRO A 273 -16.96 -15.39 -35.52
CA PRO A 273 -16.23 -14.10 -35.67
C PRO A 273 -14.69 -14.21 -35.62
N THR A 274 -14.14 -15.40 -35.34
CA THR A 274 -12.69 -15.64 -35.30
C THR A 274 -12.28 -17.02 -35.84
N MET A 275 -12.30 -17.24 -37.16
CA MET A 275 -11.41 -18.26 -37.75
C MET A 275 -9.96 -17.74 -37.63
N MET A 276 -9.47 -17.59 -36.40
CA MET A 276 -8.05 -17.65 -36.09
C MET A 276 -7.76 -19.14 -36.04
N ILE A 277 -6.90 -19.61 -36.96
CA ILE A 277 -6.24 -20.90 -36.80
C ILE A 277 -5.72 -20.93 -35.35
N PRO A 278 -6.29 -21.76 -34.45
CA PRO A 278 -5.96 -21.65 -33.05
C PRO A 278 -4.55 -22.21 -32.83
N ARG A 279 -3.55 -21.33 -32.73
CA ARG A 279 -2.25 -21.65 -32.13
C ARG A 279 -2.31 -21.40 -30.61
N GLY A 280 -3.22 -22.09 -29.91
CA GLY A 280 -3.30 -22.06 -28.44
C GLY A 280 -3.93 -20.79 -27.82
N GLU A 281 -4.65 -19.99 -28.59
CA GLU A 281 -5.36 -18.81 -28.09
C GLU A 281 -6.69 -19.20 -27.42
N PHE A 282 -6.60 -19.69 -26.18
CA PHE A 282 -7.78 -20.04 -25.37
C PHE A 282 -8.51 -18.78 -24.85
N GLY A 283 -9.84 -18.79 -24.96
CA GLY A 283 -10.74 -17.73 -24.53
C GLY A 283 -10.84 -17.64 -23.00
N ASN A 284 -10.10 -16.71 -22.40
CA ASN A 284 -10.35 -16.27 -21.03
C ASN A 284 -11.50 -15.25 -21.03
N ALA A 285 -12.48 -15.41 -20.13
CA ALA A 285 -13.61 -14.52 -19.93
C ALA A 285 -13.23 -13.10 -19.44
N ASN A 286 -11.94 -12.77 -19.33
CA ASN A 286 -11.43 -11.44 -18.98
C ASN A 286 -12.01 -10.28 -19.82
N TYR A 287 -12.52 -10.52 -21.03
CA TYR A 287 -13.20 -9.50 -21.84
C TYR A 287 -14.53 -9.03 -21.22
N LEU A 288 -15.12 -9.83 -20.31
CA LEU A 288 -16.30 -9.45 -19.52
C LEU A 288 -15.94 -8.51 -18.37
N ASN A 289 -14.67 -8.35 -18.02
CA ASN A 289 -14.22 -7.36 -17.03
C ASN A 289 -14.23 -5.95 -17.64
N CYS A 290 -15.42 -5.48 -17.97
CA CYS A 290 -15.72 -4.21 -18.63
C CYS A 290 -16.55 -3.27 -17.74
N GLU A 291 -16.89 -3.70 -16.53
CA GLU A 291 -17.61 -2.89 -15.55
C GLU A 291 -16.72 -2.59 -14.34
N ARG A 292 -17.15 -1.58 -13.57
CA ARG A 292 -16.55 -1.13 -12.33
C ARG A 292 -17.66 -0.78 -11.33
N GLU A 293 -17.32 -0.85 -10.05
CA GLU A 293 -18.25 -0.51 -8.96
C GLU A 293 -17.58 0.45 -7.98
N ILE A 294 -18.30 1.51 -7.60
CA ILE A 294 -17.85 2.44 -6.55
C ILE A 294 -18.19 1.81 -5.20
N VAL A 295 -17.16 1.58 -4.39
CA VAL A 295 -17.28 0.98 -3.05
C VAL A 295 -16.63 1.89 -2.01
N LEU A 296 -16.89 1.66 -0.72
CA LEU A 296 -16.17 2.38 0.33
C LEU A 296 -14.67 2.12 0.18
N TRP A 297 -13.84 3.12 0.52
CA TRP A 297 -12.39 2.98 0.37
C TRP A 297 -11.85 1.74 1.08
N MET A 298 -12.36 1.45 2.28
CA MET A 298 -11.99 0.28 3.08
C MET A 298 -12.31 -1.07 2.43
N ASP A 299 -13.25 -1.11 1.48
CA ASP A 299 -13.63 -2.32 0.75
C ASP A 299 -12.76 -2.54 -0.49
N THR A 300 -11.94 -1.56 -0.87
CA THR A 300 -10.93 -1.75 -1.90
C THR A 300 -9.72 -2.53 -1.34
N PRO A 301 -9.01 -3.31 -2.17
CA PRO A 301 -7.80 -4.02 -1.73
C PRO A 301 -6.72 -3.09 -1.14
N LYS A 302 -6.63 -1.84 -1.61
CA LYS A 302 -5.65 -0.86 -1.14
C LYS A 302 -6.10 -0.20 0.16
N GLY A 303 -7.34 0.28 0.23
CA GLY A 303 -7.88 0.87 1.46
C GLY A 303 -8.02 -0.13 2.60
N HIS A 304 -8.33 -1.40 2.31
CA HIS A 304 -8.31 -2.46 3.32
C HIS A 304 -6.91 -2.63 3.94
N LYS A 305 -5.86 -2.59 3.12
CA LYS A 305 -4.46 -2.66 3.61
C LYS A 305 -4.08 -1.45 4.46
N GLU A 306 -4.47 -0.25 4.06
CA GLU A 306 -4.25 0.97 4.84
C GLU A 306 -4.95 0.89 6.20
N TRP A 307 -6.21 0.43 6.20
CA TRP A 307 -6.96 0.22 7.44
C TRP A 307 -6.30 -0.81 8.37
N LEU A 308 -5.87 -1.96 7.83
CA LEU A 308 -5.13 -2.96 8.61
C LEU A 308 -3.82 -2.40 9.20
N GLN A 309 -3.12 -1.56 8.44
CA GLN A 309 -1.90 -0.92 8.92
C GLN A 309 -2.19 0.04 10.08
N GLU A 310 -3.25 0.84 9.99
CA GLU A 310 -3.65 1.74 11.08
C GLU A 310 -4.08 0.96 12.33
N GLN A 311 -4.82 -0.15 12.17
CA GLN A 311 -5.15 -1.03 13.30
C GLN A 311 -3.90 -1.59 13.97
N ARG A 312 -2.90 -2.04 13.20
CA ARG A 312 -1.62 -2.52 13.74
C ARG A 312 -0.88 -1.43 14.52
N ILE A 313 -0.85 -0.21 14.00
CA ILE A 313 -0.25 0.95 14.68
C ILE A 313 -1.00 1.24 15.99
N LEU A 314 -2.32 1.21 15.97
CA LEU A 314 -3.16 1.44 17.15
C LEU A 314 -2.95 0.36 18.22
N GLU A 315 -2.90 -0.91 17.83
CA GLU A 315 -2.62 -2.03 18.74
C GLU A 315 -1.22 -1.94 19.35
N ASP A 316 -0.20 -1.63 18.54
CA ASP A 316 1.17 -1.43 19.02
C ASP A 316 1.25 -0.26 20.00
N TYR A 317 0.60 0.86 19.69
CA TYR A 317 0.46 2.00 20.59
C TYR A 317 -0.19 1.60 21.91
N LYS A 318 -1.38 0.98 21.87
CA LYS A 318 -2.11 0.56 23.08
C LYS A 318 -1.30 -0.42 23.93
N ARG A 319 -0.59 -1.35 23.30
CA ARG A 319 0.27 -2.31 24.00
C ARG A 319 1.42 -1.60 24.73
N LYS A 320 2.05 -0.61 24.10
CA LYS A 320 3.13 0.18 24.71
C LYS A 320 2.63 1.07 25.83
N ILE A 321 1.48 1.71 25.66
CA ILE A 321 0.83 2.49 26.73
C ILE A 321 0.55 1.60 27.94
N LYS A 322 -0.11 0.46 27.74
CA LYS A 322 -0.39 -0.49 28.82
C LYS A 322 0.89 -0.98 29.53
N ALA A 323 1.96 -1.23 28.78
CA ALA A 323 3.25 -1.62 29.36
C ALA A 323 3.90 -0.46 30.15
N ALA A 324 3.82 0.77 29.64
CA ALA A 324 4.34 1.96 30.30
C ALA A 324 3.60 2.27 31.60
N ASP A 325 2.26 2.22 31.58
CA ASP A 325 1.41 2.44 32.76
C ASP A 325 1.71 1.40 33.83
N LYS A 326 1.81 0.12 33.45
CA LYS A 326 2.17 -0.98 34.38
C LYS A 326 3.55 -0.79 35.01
N ALA A 327 4.55 -0.37 34.22
CA ALA A 327 5.89 -0.11 34.74
C ALA A 327 5.91 1.10 35.70
N LEU A 328 5.13 2.14 35.37
CA LEU A 328 4.98 3.32 36.22
C LEU A 328 4.33 2.97 37.57
N GLU A 329 3.27 2.15 37.57
CA GLU A 329 2.64 1.62 38.79
C GLU A 329 3.62 0.82 39.65
N ALA A 330 4.52 0.07 39.01
CA ALA A 330 5.58 -0.68 39.67
C ALA A 330 6.78 0.19 40.12
N LYS A 331 6.75 1.52 39.90
CA LYS A 331 7.87 2.46 40.12
C LYS A 331 9.14 2.11 39.33
N ASP A 332 9.03 1.31 38.26
CA ASP A 332 10.10 1.06 37.29
C ASP A 332 10.11 2.20 36.28
N PHE A 333 10.69 3.33 36.69
CA PHE A 333 10.66 4.57 35.92
C PHE A 333 11.44 4.47 34.61
N GLU A 334 12.51 3.67 34.56
CA GLU A 334 13.30 3.43 33.36
C GLU A 334 12.49 2.69 32.30
N GLU A 335 11.82 1.58 32.65
CA GLU A 335 11.00 0.84 31.70
C GLU A 335 9.75 1.64 31.31
N ALA A 336 9.13 2.36 32.25
CA ALA A 336 8.02 3.26 31.94
C ALA A 336 8.42 4.32 30.92
N LEU A 337 9.55 5.00 31.14
CA LEU A 337 10.07 6.04 30.23
C LEU A 337 10.38 5.47 28.85
N LYS A 338 11.00 4.29 28.79
CA LYS A 338 11.27 3.59 27.53
C LYS A 338 9.98 3.29 26.77
N GLN A 339 8.98 2.71 27.42
CA GLN A 339 7.71 2.34 26.78
C GLN A 339 6.90 3.57 26.33
N TYR A 340 6.84 4.64 27.13
CA TYR A 340 6.20 5.89 26.71
C TYR A 340 6.89 6.53 25.51
N ARG A 341 8.23 6.55 25.49
CA ARG A 341 9.01 7.03 24.32
C ARG A 341 8.75 6.17 23.09
N MET A 342 8.64 4.85 23.25
CA MET A 342 8.26 3.98 22.14
C MET A 342 6.83 4.27 21.66
N ALA A 343 5.85 4.47 22.55
CA ALA A 343 4.47 4.81 22.19
C ALA A 343 4.39 6.14 21.44
N SER A 344 5.14 7.15 21.90
CA SER A 344 5.26 8.46 21.24
C SER A 344 5.91 8.37 19.85
N LYS A 345 6.78 7.39 19.61
CA LYS A 345 7.31 7.14 18.25
C LYS A 345 6.29 6.47 17.33
N VAL A 346 5.36 5.67 17.87
CA VAL A 346 4.33 4.96 17.10
C VAL A 346 3.22 5.90 16.66
N LYS A 347 2.71 6.75 17.56
CA LYS A 347 1.77 7.83 17.24
C LYS A 347 2.29 9.13 17.87
N LYS A 348 2.84 10.02 17.04
CA LYS A 348 3.54 11.23 17.51
C LYS A 348 2.59 12.33 17.95
N GLU A 349 1.36 12.28 17.45
CA GLU A 349 0.30 13.26 17.64
C GLU A 349 -0.46 13.03 18.96
N GLU A 350 -0.26 11.87 19.61
CA GLU A 350 -0.95 11.52 20.85
C GLU A 350 -0.36 12.27 22.05
N ALA A 351 -1.20 13.08 22.71
CA ALA A 351 -0.78 13.92 23.84
C ALA A 351 -0.44 13.10 25.11
N TYR A 352 -1.08 11.94 25.30
CA TYR A 352 -0.91 11.14 26.52
C TYR A 352 0.55 10.75 26.79
N PRO A 353 1.27 10.00 25.91
CA PRO A 353 2.67 9.66 26.17
C PRO A 353 3.58 10.89 26.27
N GLN A 354 3.31 11.94 25.47
CA GLN A 354 4.07 13.19 25.52
C GLN A 354 3.98 13.86 26.90
N SER A 355 2.80 13.83 27.54
CA SER A 355 2.59 14.40 28.87
C SER A 355 3.15 13.55 30.01
N GLN A 356 3.31 12.23 29.80
CA GLN A 356 3.81 11.30 30.81
C GLN A 356 5.34 11.26 30.87
N ILE A 357 6.02 11.33 29.72
CA ILE A 357 7.49 11.34 29.63
C ILE A 357 8.15 12.31 30.63
N PRO A 358 7.83 13.62 30.66
CA PRO A 358 8.47 14.56 31.59
C PRO A 358 8.13 14.28 33.06
N LYS A 359 6.96 13.70 33.36
CA LYS A 359 6.59 13.30 34.72
C LYS A 359 7.47 12.15 35.20
N VAL A 360 7.63 11.12 34.36
CA VAL A 360 8.49 9.97 34.68
C VAL A 360 9.95 10.38 34.76
N GLU A 361 10.44 11.26 33.88
CA GLU A 361 11.80 11.81 33.96
C GLU A 361 12.04 12.56 35.27
N LYS A 362 11.06 13.33 35.74
CA LYS A 362 11.14 14.00 37.04
C LYS A 362 11.18 12.98 38.18
N MET A 363 10.30 11.97 38.18
CA MET A 363 10.28 10.92 39.20
C MET A 363 11.60 10.15 39.26
N LEU A 364 12.17 9.83 38.10
CA LEU A 364 13.47 9.17 37.98
C LEU A 364 14.57 10.05 38.59
N LYS A 365 14.62 11.33 38.21
CA LYS A 365 15.58 12.30 38.76
C LYS A 365 15.45 12.47 40.27
N ASP A 366 14.23 12.56 40.78
CA ASP A 366 13.95 12.71 42.21
C ASP A 366 14.40 11.46 42.98
N ARG A 367 14.14 10.26 42.44
CA ARG A 367 14.61 8.98 42.99
C ARG A 367 16.15 8.93 43.04
N ASP A 368 16.81 9.24 41.94
CA ASP A 368 18.27 9.19 41.84
C ASP A 368 18.94 10.23 42.76
N THR A 369 18.36 11.43 42.84
CA THR A 369 18.79 12.48 43.76
C THR A 369 18.66 12.01 45.20
N LYS A 370 17.51 11.43 45.57
CA LYS A 370 17.27 10.87 46.90
C LYS A 370 18.27 9.77 47.24
N ASN A 371 18.51 8.83 46.33
CA ASN A 371 19.48 7.74 46.53
C ASN A 371 20.91 8.26 46.73
N ARG A 372 21.36 9.22 45.90
CA ARG A 372 22.67 9.88 46.06
C ARG A 372 22.79 10.57 47.43
N LEU A 373 21.75 11.28 47.84
CA LEU A 373 21.74 11.99 49.12
C LEU A 373 21.77 11.02 50.31
N LEU A 374 21.03 9.92 50.24
CA LEU A 374 21.06 8.87 51.26
C LEU A 374 22.48 8.30 51.43
N GLU A 375 23.16 8.00 50.31
CA GLU A 375 24.55 7.54 50.31
C GLU A 375 25.51 8.60 50.88
N SER A 376 25.39 9.85 50.44
CA SER A 376 26.24 10.95 50.92
C SER A 376 26.07 11.22 52.41
N VAL A 377 24.83 11.26 52.91
CA VAL A 377 24.52 11.46 54.33
C VAL A 377 25.09 10.31 55.17
N ALA A 378 24.91 9.07 54.73
CA ALA A 378 25.46 7.90 55.43
C ALA A 378 26.99 7.97 55.54
N ASN A 379 27.67 8.24 54.41
CA ASN A 379 29.13 8.35 54.37
C ASN A 379 29.64 9.52 55.23
N LYS A 380 29.03 10.70 55.12
CA LYS A 380 29.45 11.88 55.91
C LYS A 380 29.22 11.68 57.40
N ALA A 381 28.14 11.02 57.80
CA ALA A 381 27.89 10.71 59.20
C ALA A 381 28.95 9.75 59.79
N ASP A 382 29.37 8.74 59.02
CA ASP A 382 30.42 7.79 59.42
C ASP A 382 31.81 8.47 59.49
N VAL A 383 32.15 9.28 58.48
CA VAL A 383 33.40 10.05 58.46
C VAL A 383 33.45 11.04 59.61
N LEU A 384 32.34 11.72 59.92
CA LEU A 384 32.24 12.70 61.01
C LEU A 384 32.60 12.06 62.37
N GLU A 385 32.10 10.86 62.64
CA GLU A 385 32.37 10.12 63.88
C GLU A 385 33.83 9.63 63.92
N THR A 386 34.33 9.10 62.80
CA THR A 386 35.69 8.57 62.68
C THR A 386 36.75 9.67 62.83
N GLU A 387 36.63 10.77 62.08
CA GLU A 387 37.56 11.90 62.15
C GLU A 387 37.45 12.62 63.49
N GLN A 388 36.27 12.67 64.12
CA GLN A 388 36.15 13.21 65.48
C GLN A 388 37.01 12.42 66.46
N LYS A 389 36.88 11.09 66.45
CA LYS A 389 37.63 10.21 67.34
C LYS A 389 39.13 10.36 67.11
N LYS A 390 39.57 10.41 65.86
CA LYS A 390 40.98 10.57 65.48
C LYS A 390 41.54 11.92 65.91
N LEU A 391 40.86 13.01 65.57
CA LEU A 391 41.29 14.37 65.89
C LEU A 391 41.38 14.58 67.40
N THR A 392 40.32 14.20 68.13
CA THR A 392 40.30 14.34 69.59
C THR A 392 41.29 13.43 70.31
N SER A 393 41.77 12.33 69.72
CA SER A 393 42.80 11.47 70.34
C SER A 393 44.23 11.97 70.14
N ASN A 394 44.45 13.07 69.39
CA ASN A 394 45.78 13.60 69.11
C ASN A 394 46.38 14.29 70.35
N GLU A 395 47.51 13.79 70.86
CA GLU A 395 48.14 14.33 72.08
C GLU A 395 48.63 15.77 71.93
N ALA A 396 49.15 16.16 70.76
CA ALA A 396 49.61 17.53 70.53
C ALA A 396 48.42 18.51 70.59
N PHE A 397 47.30 18.11 69.99
CA PHE A 397 46.07 18.88 70.04
C PHE A 397 45.54 19.01 71.49
N GLN A 398 45.44 17.90 72.23
CA GLN A 398 44.94 17.90 73.60
C GLN A 398 45.84 18.66 74.60
N LYS A 399 47.16 18.40 74.55
CA LYS A 399 48.09 18.82 75.62
C LYS A 399 48.88 20.07 75.26
N LYS A 400 49.33 20.21 74.01
CA LYS A 400 50.22 21.32 73.57
C LYS A 400 49.45 22.53 73.03
N GLN A 401 48.30 22.32 72.40
CA GLN A 401 47.41 23.37 71.87
C GLN A 401 46.08 23.39 72.64
N LYS A 402 46.16 23.39 73.98
CA LYS A 402 45.01 23.18 74.87
C LYS A 402 43.84 24.15 74.60
N HIS A 403 44.10 25.42 74.34
CA HIS A 403 43.02 26.38 74.11
C HIS A 403 42.40 26.28 72.71
N LEU A 404 43.17 25.82 71.72
CA LEU A 404 42.62 25.44 70.42
C LEU A 404 41.68 24.24 70.56
N PHE A 405 42.07 23.23 71.35
CA PHE A 405 41.25 22.07 71.66
C PHE A 405 39.96 22.45 72.39
N GLU A 406 40.03 23.26 73.45
CA GLU A 406 38.87 23.75 74.19
C GLU A 406 37.90 24.52 73.29
N ALA A 407 38.43 25.44 72.46
CA ALA A 407 37.62 26.22 71.52
C ALA A 407 36.94 25.31 70.49
N TYR A 408 37.69 24.39 69.88
CA TYR A 408 37.15 23.42 68.93
C TYR A 408 36.05 22.55 69.57
N ASP A 409 36.28 22.01 70.77
CA ASP A 409 35.31 21.14 71.45
C ASP A 409 34.00 21.88 71.75
N ILE A 410 34.07 23.16 72.16
CA ILE A 410 32.89 24.02 72.34
C ILE A 410 32.13 24.18 71.02
N ALA A 411 32.82 24.55 69.94
CA ALA A 411 32.23 24.75 68.62
C ALA A 411 31.61 23.46 68.06
N TYR A 412 32.35 22.35 68.14
CA TYR A 412 31.93 21.04 67.65
C TYR A 412 30.72 20.54 68.42
N LYS A 413 30.73 20.54 69.77
CA LYS A 413 29.60 20.06 70.58
C LYS A 413 28.33 20.86 70.33
N ALA A 414 28.45 22.18 70.17
CA ALA A 414 27.32 23.04 69.86
C ALA A 414 26.72 22.71 68.48
N GLN A 415 27.55 22.62 67.43
CA GLN A 415 27.09 22.26 66.08
C GLN A 415 26.53 20.84 66.03
N TYR A 416 27.22 19.87 66.64
CA TYR A 416 26.78 18.48 66.67
C TYR A 416 25.43 18.35 67.39
N LYS A 417 25.22 19.05 68.51
CA LYS A 417 23.94 19.07 69.23
C LYS A 417 22.81 19.60 68.35
N ASN A 418 23.03 20.70 67.62
CA ASN A 418 22.04 21.26 66.70
C ASN A 418 21.71 20.24 65.61
N ILE A 419 22.72 19.65 64.97
CA ILE A 419 22.53 18.60 63.94
C ILE A 419 21.72 17.40 64.47
N ARG A 420 21.97 16.93 65.72
CA ARG A 420 21.15 15.83 66.29
C ARG A 420 19.70 16.24 66.50
N GLY A 421 19.45 17.50 66.88
CA GLY A 421 18.12 18.03 67.14
C GLY A 421 17.33 18.28 65.85
N ASP A 422 17.90 19.09 64.96
CA ASP A 422 17.29 19.56 63.71
C ASP A 422 16.98 18.38 62.78
N HIS A 423 17.86 17.36 62.74
CA HIS A 423 17.70 16.17 61.90
C HIS A 423 17.23 14.93 62.67
N SER A 424 16.67 15.09 63.87
CA SER A 424 16.23 13.97 64.72
C SER A 424 15.26 13.02 64.02
N ARG A 425 14.28 13.55 63.28
CA ARG A 425 13.30 12.79 62.49
C ARG A 425 13.97 11.99 61.37
N VAL A 426 14.80 12.65 60.57
CA VAL A 426 15.53 12.03 59.44
C VAL A 426 16.42 10.90 59.96
N ARG A 427 17.19 11.17 61.02
CA ARG A 427 18.06 10.18 61.66
C ARG A 427 17.29 8.96 62.18
N SER A 428 16.15 9.18 62.83
CA SER A 428 15.31 8.08 63.34
C SER A 428 14.74 7.23 62.20
N ASN A 429 14.30 7.87 61.11
CA ASN A 429 13.83 7.16 59.93
C ASN A 429 14.95 6.33 59.28
N LEU A 430 16.15 6.90 59.12
CA LEU A 430 17.31 6.19 58.59
C LEU A 430 17.70 4.99 59.47
N SER A 431 17.73 5.14 60.80
CA SER A 431 18.07 4.03 61.70
C SER A 431 17.06 2.88 61.66
N ASN A 432 15.80 3.20 61.34
CA ASN A 432 14.72 2.22 61.21
C ASN A 432 14.53 1.72 59.77
N ASN A 433 15.42 2.10 58.84
CA ASN A 433 15.31 1.80 57.41
C ASN A 433 13.99 2.28 56.76
N LEU A 434 13.38 3.33 57.31
CA LEU A 434 12.15 3.95 56.82
C LEU A 434 12.47 5.09 55.85
N ILE A 435 12.86 4.73 54.62
CA ILE A 435 13.36 5.70 53.63
C ILE A 435 12.24 6.51 52.96
N GLU A 436 11.09 5.91 52.66
CA GLU A 436 10.00 6.58 51.94
C GLU A 436 9.58 7.95 52.52
N PRO A 437 9.36 8.13 53.85
CA PRO A 437 8.90 9.41 54.40
C PRO A 437 9.95 10.54 54.44
N ILE A 438 11.21 10.24 54.15
CA ILE A 438 12.28 11.24 54.14
C ILE A 438 12.24 12.02 52.83
N THR A 439 12.14 13.33 52.89
CA THR A 439 12.11 14.20 51.69
C THR A 439 13.53 14.49 51.18
N ILE A 440 13.64 14.88 49.90
CA ILE A 440 14.91 15.33 49.31
C ILE A 440 15.45 16.54 50.08
N LEU A 441 14.59 17.54 50.34
CA LEU A 441 14.97 18.76 51.07
C LEU A 441 15.54 18.46 52.46
N GLU A 442 14.95 17.50 53.19
CA GLU A 442 15.47 17.09 54.49
C GLU A 442 16.86 16.44 54.40
N LEU A 443 17.11 15.64 53.37
CA LEU A 443 18.43 15.05 53.16
C LEU A 443 19.45 16.09 52.69
N GLU A 444 19.05 17.07 51.87
CA GLU A 444 19.91 18.17 51.44
C GLU A 444 20.34 19.04 52.63
N LEU A 445 19.39 19.39 53.51
CA LEU A 445 19.69 20.14 54.74
C LEU A 445 20.61 19.32 55.66
N TYR A 446 20.33 18.03 55.84
CA TYR A 446 21.17 17.18 56.69
C TYR A 446 22.58 17.00 56.12
N GLU A 447 22.70 16.77 54.80
CA GLU A 447 23.97 16.69 54.11
C GLU A 447 24.76 18.00 54.26
N SER A 448 24.10 19.15 54.11
CA SER A 448 24.71 20.48 54.25
C SER A 448 25.30 20.66 55.64
N ASP A 449 24.53 20.37 56.69
CA ASP A 449 25.00 20.56 58.06
C ASP A 449 26.13 19.59 58.44
N LEU A 450 26.06 18.34 57.96
CA LEU A 450 27.16 17.38 58.09
C LEU A 450 28.44 17.88 57.39
N THR A 451 28.29 18.48 56.21
CA THR A 451 29.41 19.07 55.46
C THR A 451 30.03 20.24 56.23
N GLU A 452 29.20 21.08 56.84
CA GLU A 452 29.68 22.23 57.61
C GLU A 452 30.47 21.84 58.85
N ILE A 453 30.05 20.80 59.59
CA ILE A 453 30.77 20.34 60.78
C ILE A 453 32.05 19.56 60.40
N LEU A 454 32.04 18.82 59.28
CA LEU A 454 33.24 18.20 58.71
C LEU A 454 34.26 19.26 58.27
N LEU A 455 33.82 20.39 57.71
CA LEU A 455 34.71 21.50 57.38
C LEU A 455 35.38 22.08 58.62
N LEU A 456 34.65 22.22 59.73
CA LEU A 456 35.21 22.64 61.02
C LEU A 456 36.29 21.66 61.49
N GLN A 457 36.02 20.35 61.42
CA GLN A 457 36.98 19.29 61.73
C GLN A 457 38.25 19.38 60.90
N ASN A 458 38.11 19.43 59.58
CA ASN A 458 39.24 19.43 58.65
C ASN A 458 40.12 20.66 58.84
N LYS A 459 39.51 21.86 58.93
CA LYS A 459 40.25 23.11 59.16
C LYS A 459 40.95 23.12 60.52
N THR A 460 40.33 22.57 61.54
CA THR A 460 40.99 22.43 62.85
C THR A 460 42.13 21.43 62.78
N SER A 461 41.95 20.31 62.08
CA SER A 461 43.00 19.30 61.90
C SER A 461 44.23 19.86 61.18
N GLU A 462 44.07 20.77 60.23
CA GLU A 462 45.18 21.47 59.55
C GLU A 462 46.02 22.33 60.52
N LEU A 463 45.40 22.85 61.58
CA LEU A 463 46.07 23.67 62.59
C LEU A 463 46.84 22.84 63.62
N VAL A 464 46.50 21.56 63.77
CA VAL A 464 47.12 20.68 64.77
C VAL A 464 48.62 20.53 64.48
N GLY A 465 49.46 20.88 65.46
CA GLY A 465 50.92 20.82 65.35
C GLY A 465 51.59 22.04 64.70
N THR A 466 50.82 23.05 64.29
CA THR A 466 51.34 24.34 63.79
C THR A 466 51.44 25.38 64.92
N ASP A 467 52.06 26.55 64.68
CA ASP A 467 52.08 27.64 65.67
C ASP A 467 50.75 28.40 65.70
N THR A 468 49.95 28.15 66.74
CA THR A 468 48.59 28.68 66.90
C THR A 468 48.48 29.72 68.01
N LYS A 469 49.59 30.24 68.57
CA LYS A 469 49.56 31.11 69.77
C LYS A 469 48.66 32.34 69.64
N GLU A 470 48.76 33.08 68.53
CA GLU A 470 47.94 34.27 68.30
C GLU A 470 46.46 33.91 68.04
N LEU A 471 46.22 32.84 67.27
CA LEU A 471 44.88 32.31 67.05
C LEU A 471 44.22 31.90 68.38
N GLU A 472 44.94 31.20 69.26
CA GLU A 472 44.45 30.79 70.58
C GLU A 472 44.13 31.98 71.49
N LYS A 473 44.89 33.08 71.40
CA LYS A 473 44.55 34.34 72.11
C LYS A 473 43.26 34.96 71.57
N GLU A 474 43.03 34.91 70.27
CA GLU A 474 41.78 35.39 69.65
C GLU A 474 40.59 34.53 70.07
N LEU A 475 40.72 33.19 69.99
CA LEU A 475 39.66 32.25 70.34
C LEU A 475 39.21 32.38 71.79
N LYS A 476 40.13 32.66 72.73
CA LYS A 476 39.80 32.93 74.15
C LYS A 476 38.89 34.14 74.37
N LYS A 477 38.90 35.10 73.46
CA LYS A 477 38.07 36.33 73.55
C LYS A 477 36.68 36.14 72.93
N MET A 478 36.42 35.00 72.29
CA MET A 478 35.15 34.74 71.63
C MET A 478 34.17 34.09 72.60
N GLU A 479 32.99 34.69 72.75
CA GLU A 479 31.99 34.26 73.75
C GLU A 479 30.98 33.26 73.20
N SER A 480 30.90 33.08 71.87
CA SER A 480 29.94 32.17 71.25
C SER A 480 30.60 31.05 70.42
N ALA A 481 30.04 29.85 70.53
CA ALA A 481 30.43 28.70 69.71
C ALA A 481 30.37 28.99 68.21
N LYS A 482 29.45 29.86 67.77
CA LYS A 482 29.33 30.30 66.38
C LYS A 482 30.52 31.16 65.93
N GLN A 483 30.95 32.12 66.75
CA GLN A 483 32.14 32.94 66.46
C GLN A 483 33.41 32.08 66.41
N ILE A 484 33.54 31.15 67.37
CA ILE A 484 34.66 30.21 67.43
C ILE A 484 34.69 29.35 66.15
N ALA A 485 33.57 28.75 65.77
CA ALA A 485 33.50 27.94 64.56
C ALA A 485 33.82 28.75 63.30
N ALA A 486 33.30 29.97 63.18
CA ALA A 486 33.58 30.85 62.04
C ALA A 486 35.06 31.24 61.97
N ARG A 487 35.72 31.40 63.12
CA ARG A 487 37.15 31.71 63.17
C ARG A 487 38.02 30.52 62.80
N LEU A 488 37.66 29.32 63.24
CA LEU A 488 38.38 28.08 62.96
C LEU A 488 38.24 27.63 61.50
N LYS A 489 37.16 28.02 60.81
CA LYS A 489 36.93 27.73 59.38
C LYS A 489 37.66 28.70 58.43
N LYS A 490 38.14 29.84 58.92
CA LYS A 490 38.92 30.83 58.17
C LYS A 490 40.40 30.49 58.25
#